data_AF-A0A965QTH5-F1
#
_entry.id   AF-A0A965QTH5-F1
#
_cell.length_a   1.000
_cell.length_b   1.000
_cell.length_c   1.000
_cell.angle_alpha   90.00
_cell.angle_beta   90.00
_cell.angle_gamma   90.00
#
_symmetry.space_group_name_H-M   'P 1'
#
loop_
_entity.id
_entity.type
_entity.pdbx_description
1 polymer ?
#
loop_
_entity_poly.entity_id
_entity_poly.type
_entity_poly.pdbx_seq_one_letter_code
_entity_poly.pdbx_strand_id
1 'polypeptide(L)'
;MTDILFQYHRVNPTTWFFFSSLLSIALFFKFNRLWSVRNLDLLGLILLAPGILAVEHGRQASVAEQELGFVWIFAVSAVFLLRMLCDSMMVRRPLLEPNLTSGGLVFLGASLLVFLLANVITTRPQRDDLAGAATAERLEARDAAVDADQLARLGPGYPLLFLLPQISTQRIFFTPDAAAEPPDE
;
A
#
# COMPACT_ATOMS: atom_id res chain seq x y z
N MET A 1 33.03 -5.54 17.00
CA MET A 1 32.33 -4.45 17.74
C MET A 1 31.40 -3.65 16.83
N THR A 2 31.72 -3.51 15.55
CA THR A 2 30.92 -2.82 14.54
C THR A 2 29.57 -3.51 14.24
N ASP A 3 29.50 -4.84 14.36
CA ASP A 3 28.29 -5.62 14.02
C ASP A 3 27.06 -5.30 14.89
N ILE A 4 27.26 -4.86 16.14
CA ILE A 4 26.15 -4.50 17.04
C ILE A 4 25.52 -3.15 16.62
N LEU A 5 26.32 -2.22 16.11
CA LEU A 5 25.85 -0.87 15.74
C LEU A 5 25.02 -0.86 14.45
N PHE A 6 25.19 -1.86 13.58
CA PHE A 6 24.51 -1.94 12.28
C PHE A 6 23.48 -3.08 12.18
N GLN A 7 23.22 -3.81 13.27
CA GLN A 7 22.14 -4.81 13.33
C GLN A 7 20.77 -4.14 13.44
N TYR A 8 20.29 -3.63 12.31
CA TYR A 8 18.93 -3.14 12.19
C TYR A 8 17.94 -4.31 12.19
N HIS A 9 17.27 -4.52 13.32
CA HIS A 9 16.16 -5.47 13.41
C HIS A 9 14.88 -4.79 12.94
N ARG A 10 14.22 -5.39 11.94
CA ARG A 10 12.92 -4.91 11.48
C ARG A 10 11.94 -5.01 12.65
N VAL A 11 11.48 -3.85 13.11
CA VAL A 11 10.49 -3.76 14.18
C VAL A 11 9.15 -4.25 13.64
N ASN A 12 8.44 -5.04 14.43
CA ASN A 12 7.13 -5.58 14.07
C ASN A 12 6.14 -4.43 13.73
N PRO A 13 5.31 -4.56 12.67
CA PRO A 13 4.33 -3.53 12.29
C PRO A 13 3.42 -3.06 13.42
N THR A 14 3.00 -3.98 14.30
CA THR A 14 2.15 -3.66 15.46
C THR A 14 2.87 -2.78 16.47
N THR A 15 4.16 -3.00 16.68
CA THR A 15 5.00 -2.18 17.56
C THR A 15 5.17 -0.77 17.00
N TRP A 16 5.40 -0.65 15.69
CA TRP A 16 5.45 0.65 15.00
C TRP A 16 4.15 1.42 15.15
N PHE A 17 3.01 0.75 15.05
CA PHE A 17 1.70 1.36 15.28
C PHE A 17 1.59 1.97 16.69
N PHE A 18 1.94 1.22 17.74
CA PHE A 18 1.86 1.74 19.11
C PHE A 18 2.78 2.93 19.34
N PHE A 19 4.04 2.85 18.90
CA PHE A 19 4.99 3.97 19.04
C PHE A 19 4.55 5.20 18.24
N SER A 20 4.12 5.03 16.99
CA SER A 20 3.63 6.12 16.15
C SER A 20 2.37 6.77 16.74
N SER A 21 1.44 5.97 17.27
CA SER A 21 0.21 6.47 17.90
C SER A 21 0.51 7.25 19.17
N LEU A 22 1.36 6.71 20.06
CA LEU A 22 1.79 7.39 21.28
C LEU A 22 2.53 8.70 20.98
N LEU A 23 3.44 8.68 20.00
CA LEU A 23 4.16 9.87 19.56
C LEU A 23 3.20 10.92 18.98
N SER A 24 2.26 10.49 18.14
CA SER A 24 1.27 11.38 17.52
C SER A 24 0.37 12.03 18.57
N ILE A 25 -0.05 11.27 19.59
CA ILE A 25 -0.79 11.81 20.73
C ILE A 25 0.09 12.82 21.49
N ALA A 26 1.32 12.44 21.85
CA ALA A 26 2.21 13.33 22.60
C ALA A 26 2.48 14.66 21.88
N LEU A 27 2.60 14.63 20.54
CA LEU A 27 2.91 15.81 19.74
C LEU A 27 1.69 16.64 19.38
N PHE A 28 0.56 16.03 19.01
CA PHE A 28 -0.58 16.73 18.40
C PHE A 28 -1.81 16.85 19.31
N PHE A 29 -1.93 16.00 20.33
CA PHE A 29 -3.10 16.00 21.20
C PHE A 29 -3.13 17.23 22.12
N LYS A 30 -4.26 17.93 22.16
CA LYS A 30 -4.49 19.03 23.10
C LYS A 30 -5.11 18.51 24.40
N PHE A 31 -4.31 18.35 25.45
CA PHE A 31 -4.83 17.85 26.75
C PHE A 31 -5.81 18.82 27.43
N ASN A 32 -5.62 20.13 27.27
CA ASN A 32 -6.50 21.15 27.86
C ASN A 32 -7.92 21.17 27.26
N ARG A 33 -8.12 20.57 26.07
CA ARG A 33 -9.45 20.46 25.44
C ARG A 33 -9.55 19.15 24.68
N LEU A 34 -10.06 18.12 25.36
CA LEU A 34 -10.19 16.77 24.82
C LEU A 34 -11.07 16.74 23.56
N TRP A 35 -12.24 17.38 23.60
CA TRP A 35 -13.24 17.40 22.51
C TRP A 35 -12.98 18.46 21.43
N SER A 36 -11.72 18.61 21.00
CA SER A 36 -11.37 19.46 19.87
C SER A 36 -11.54 18.69 18.56
N VAL A 37 -12.02 19.36 17.50
CA VAL A 37 -12.08 18.80 16.13
C VAL A 37 -10.72 18.25 15.72
N ARG A 38 -9.62 18.95 16.06
CA ARG A 38 -8.25 18.47 15.84
C ARG A 38 -7.95 17.14 16.53
N ASN A 39 -8.39 16.97 17.78
CA ASN A 39 -8.13 15.75 18.52
C ASN A 39 -9.00 14.60 17.98
N LEU A 40 -10.23 14.88 17.55
CA LEU A 40 -11.09 13.90 16.87
C LEU A 40 -10.48 13.46 15.53
N ASP A 41 -9.96 14.40 14.75
CA ASP A 41 -9.26 14.11 13.50
C ASP A 41 -8.00 13.26 13.76
N LEU A 42 -7.21 13.59 14.78
CA LEU A 42 -6.03 12.82 15.20
C LEU A 42 -6.40 11.39 15.63
N LEU A 43 -7.45 11.24 16.42
CA LEU A 43 -7.95 9.92 16.84
C LEU A 43 -8.45 9.13 15.63
N GLY A 44 -9.17 9.76 14.70
CA GLY A 44 -9.58 9.14 13.45
C GLY A 44 -8.40 8.60 12.64
N LEU A 45 -7.29 9.34 12.57
CA LEU A 45 -6.08 8.90 11.87
C LEU A 45 -5.46 7.68 12.55
N ILE A 46 -5.42 7.67 13.88
CA ILE A 46 -4.94 6.52 14.66
C ILE A 46 -5.88 5.32 14.49
N LEU A 47 -7.19 5.53 14.40
CA LEU A 47 -8.19 4.48 14.18
C LEU A 47 -8.09 3.83 12.79
N LEU A 48 -7.45 4.47 11.81
CA LEU A 48 -7.23 3.87 10.49
C LEU A 48 -6.23 2.71 10.55
N ALA A 49 -5.23 2.83 11.42
CA ALA A 49 -4.14 1.86 11.53
C ALA A 49 -4.56 0.43 11.95
N PRO A 50 -5.45 0.19 12.94
CA PRO A 50 -5.91 -1.17 13.23
C PRO A 50 -6.65 -1.80 12.04
N GLY A 51 -7.35 -1.02 11.22
CA GLY A 51 -7.97 -1.52 9.99
C GLY A 51 -6.94 -2.02 8.99
N ILE A 52 -5.87 -1.25 8.76
CA ILE A 52 -4.74 -1.67 7.91
C ILE A 52 -4.09 -2.95 8.46
N LEU A 53 -3.89 -3.00 9.78
CA LEU A 53 -3.26 -4.14 10.45
C LEU A 53 -4.12 -5.41 10.34
N ALA A 54 -5.44 -5.28 10.47
CA ALA A 54 -6.40 -6.38 10.27
C ALA A 54 -6.40 -6.90 8.83
N VAL A 55 -6.29 -6.03 7.82
CA VAL A 55 -6.14 -6.47 6.42
C VAL A 55 -4.84 -7.24 6.21
N GLU A 56 -3.72 -6.77 6.74
CA GLU A 56 -2.43 -7.45 6.56
C GLU A 56 -2.34 -8.79 7.32
N HIS A 57 -2.90 -8.87 8.53
CA HIS A 57 -2.97 -10.13 9.28
C HIS A 57 -4.00 -11.10 8.64
N GLY A 58 -5.16 -10.59 8.23
CA GLY A 58 -6.21 -11.36 7.58
C GLY A 58 -5.74 -12.00 6.26
N ARG A 59 -4.87 -11.32 5.51
CA ARG A 59 -4.20 -11.87 4.31
C ARG A 59 -3.49 -13.20 4.59
N GLN A 60 -3.01 -13.41 5.81
CA GLN A 60 -2.25 -14.60 6.20
C GLN A 60 -3.08 -15.60 7.02
N ALA A 61 -4.13 -15.16 7.71
CA ALA A 61 -4.90 -15.97 8.65
C ALA A 61 -6.28 -16.41 8.11
N SER A 62 -7.15 -15.47 7.74
CA SER A 62 -8.51 -15.78 7.27
C SER A 62 -9.13 -14.65 6.43
N VAL A 63 -9.94 -15.04 5.44
CA VAL A 63 -10.69 -14.10 4.58
C VAL A 63 -11.67 -13.24 5.38
N ALA A 64 -12.30 -13.80 6.42
CA ALA A 64 -13.26 -13.07 7.26
C ALA A 64 -12.60 -11.91 8.02
N GLU A 65 -11.40 -12.11 8.57
CA GLU A 65 -10.65 -11.04 9.24
C GLU A 65 -10.22 -9.94 8.26
N GLN A 66 -9.87 -10.33 7.03
CA GLN A 66 -9.51 -9.39 5.98
C GLN A 66 -10.71 -8.51 5.55
N GLU A 67 -11.90 -9.11 5.40
CA GLU A 67 -13.14 -8.38 5.10
C GLU A 67 -13.50 -7.38 6.21
N LEU A 68 -13.39 -7.79 7.47
CA LEU A 68 -13.58 -6.90 8.63
C LEU A 68 -12.61 -5.72 8.60
N GLY A 69 -11.35 -5.95 8.23
CA GLY A 69 -10.36 -4.89 8.05
C GLY A 69 -10.77 -3.86 6.98
N PHE A 70 -11.28 -4.32 5.82
CA PHE A 70 -11.77 -3.42 4.79
C PHE A 70 -13.01 -2.63 5.22
N VAL A 71 -13.98 -3.28 5.87
CA VAL A 71 -15.17 -2.62 6.42
C VAL A 71 -14.77 -1.54 7.43
N TRP A 72 -13.77 -1.82 8.28
CA TRP A 72 -13.26 -0.87 9.25
C TRP A 72 -12.64 0.37 8.58
N ILE A 73 -11.72 0.17 7.63
CA ILE A 73 -11.09 1.28 6.90
C ILE A 73 -12.16 2.10 6.18
N PHE A 74 -13.11 1.44 5.51
CA PHE A 74 -14.21 2.11 4.82
C PHE A 74 -15.05 2.97 5.77
N ALA A 75 -15.42 2.44 6.94
CA ALA A 75 -16.19 3.17 7.94
C ALA A 75 -15.42 4.41 8.46
N VAL A 76 -14.13 4.27 8.80
CA VAL A 76 -13.31 5.40 9.28
C VAL A 76 -13.13 6.45 8.17
N SER A 77 -12.89 6.03 6.93
CA SER A 77 -12.81 6.95 5.78
C SER A 77 -14.13 7.66 5.51
N ALA A 78 -15.28 7.00 5.68
CA ALA A 78 -16.60 7.63 5.55
C ALA A 78 -16.82 8.70 6.63
N VAL A 79 -16.36 8.46 7.87
CA VAL A 79 -16.37 9.48 8.93
C VAL A 79 -15.52 10.70 8.55
N PHE A 80 -14.32 10.49 7.99
CA PHE A 80 -13.48 11.59 7.50
C PHE A 80 -14.13 12.35 6.35
N LEU A 81 -14.76 11.66 5.41
CA LEU A 81 -15.50 12.27 4.32
C LEU A 81 -16.62 13.15 4.84
N LEU A 82 -17.45 12.63 5.76
CA LEU A 82 -18.51 13.39 6.40
C LEU A 82 -17.93 14.62 7.12
N ARG A 83 -16.82 14.46 7.86
CA ARG A 83 -16.14 15.56 8.52
C ARG A 83 -15.64 16.62 7.53
N MET A 84 -15.11 16.22 6.38
CA MET A 84 -14.68 17.16 5.34
C MET A 84 -15.87 17.91 4.72
N LEU A 85 -17.02 17.27 4.56
CA LEU A 85 -18.25 17.96 4.13
C LEU A 85 -18.71 18.98 5.20
N CYS A 86 -18.67 18.59 6.47
CA CYS A 86 -19.01 19.49 7.59
C CYS A 86 -18.03 20.65 7.76
N ASP A 87 -16.79 20.56 7.26
CA ASP A 87 -15.79 21.64 7.31
C ASP A 87 -16.32 22.92 6.63
N SER A 88 -17.12 22.76 5.57
CA SER A 88 -17.76 23.90 4.86
C SER A 88 -18.77 24.66 5.72
N MET A 89 -19.33 24.02 6.75
CA MET A 89 -20.26 24.66 7.68
C MET A 89 -19.53 25.38 8.83
N MET A 90 -18.26 25.07 9.06
CA MET A 90 -17.50 25.63 10.16
C MET A 90 -16.95 27.01 9.80
N VAL A 91 -17.43 28.05 10.48
CA VAL A 91 -16.83 29.39 10.42
C VAL A 91 -15.41 29.31 11.00
N ARG A 92 -14.40 29.72 10.19
CA ARG A 92 -12.98 29.71 10.56
C ARG A 92 -12.78 30.34 11.94
N ARG A 93 -12.15 29.59 12.87
CA ARG A 93 -11.75 30.08 14.20
C ARG A 93 -10.23 29.88 14.38
N PRO A 94 -9.59 30.70 15.24
CA PRO A 94 -8.25 31.28 15.05
C PRO A 94 -7.14 30.21 15.09
N LEU A 95 -6.03 30.50 14.39
CA LEU A 95 -4.85 29.64 14.34
C LEU A 95 -4.45 29.23 15.76
N LEU A 96 -4.58 27.94 16.05
CA LEU A 96 -4.04 27.35 17.27
C LEU A 96 -2.52 27.43 17.18
N GLU A 97 -1.88 27.84 18.28
CA GLU A 97 -0.43 27.81 18.38
C GLU A 97 0.07 26.36 18.18
N PRO A 98 1.18 26.18 17.43
CA PRO A 98 1.81 24.87 17.28
C PRO A 98 2.14 24.28 18.64
N ASN A 99 1.86 22.99 18.83
CA ASN A 99 2.19 22.31 20.10
C ASN A 99 3.72 22.19 20.33
N LEU A 100 4.52 22.35 19.27
CA LEU A 100 5.98 22.30 19.30
C LEU A 100 6.55 23.54 18.62
N THR A 101 7.70 24.03 19.10
CA THR A 101 8.39 25.17 18.47
C THR A 101 8.80 24.81 17.03
N SER A 102 8.94 25.83 16.17
CA SER A 102 9.39 25.63 14.78
C SER A 102 10.71 24.86 14.71
N GLY A 103 11.67 25.19 15.57
CA GLY A 103 12.95 24.46 15.66
C GLY A 103 12.78 22.99 16.05
N GLY A 104 11.88 22.69 17.00
CA GLY A 104 11.54 21.31 17.37
C GLY A 104 10.89 20.54 16.22
N LEU A 105 10.02 21.19 15.44
CA LEU A 105 9.35 20.58 14.29
C LEU A 105 10.35 20.24 13.17
N VAL A 106 11.27 21.15 12.86
CA VAL A 106 12.33 20.94 11.86
C VAL A 106 13.26 19.81 12.28
N PHE A 107 13.70 19.80 13.55
CA PHE A 107 14.57 18.76 14.07
C PHE A 107 13.90 17.37 14.04
N LEU A 108 12.63 17.29 14.47
CA LEU A 108 11.85 16.07 14.43
C LEU A 108 11.69 15.56 12.99
N GLY A 109 11.33 16.46 12.06
CA GLY A 109 11.16 16.12 10.64
C GLY A 109 12.46 15.60 10.00
N ALA A 110 13.58 16.27 10.25
CA ALA A 110 14.88 15.85 9.76
C ALA A 110 15.29 14.49 10.34
N SER A 111 15.06 14.27 11.64
CA SER A 111 15.37 13.01 12.31
C SER A 111 14.53 11.86 11.74
N LEU A 112 13.20 12.05 11.61
CA LEU A 112 12.30 11.07 10.99
C LEU A 112 12.72 10.73 9.56
N LEU A 113 13.08 11.73 8.75
CA LEU A 113 13.55 11.52 7.38
C LEU A 113 14.79 10.62 7.35
N VAL A 114 15.79 10.91 8.18
CA VAL A 114 17.03 10.11 8.24
C VAL A 114 16.72 8.67 8.66
N PHE A 115 15.89 8.46 9.68
CA PHE A 115 15.51 7.13 10.13
C PHE A 115 14.70 6.35 9.09
N LEU A 116 13.76 7.02 8.41
CA LEU A 116 13.00 6.39 7.33
C LEU A 116 13.89 6.05 6.14
N LEU A 117 14.83 6.91 5.77
CA LEU A 117 15.79 6.64 4.70
C LEU A 117 16.69 5.44 5.04
N ALA A 118 17.18 5.37 6.27
CA ALA A 118 17.93 4.21 6.75
C ALA A 118 17.10 2.92 6.71
N ASN A 119 15.82 2.99 7.11
CA ASN A 119 14.90 1.86 7.03
C ASN A 119 14.67 1.41 5.58
N VAL A 120 14.47 2.35 4.66
CA VAL A 120 14.29 2.06 3.22
C VAL A 120 15.54 1.40 2.62
N ILE A 121 16.74 1.92 2.92
CA ILE A 121 18.00 1.37 2.39
C ILE A 121 18.29 -0.04 2.94
N THR A 122 17.89 -0.32 4.17
CA THR A 122 18.18 -1.60 4.84
C THR A 122 17.11 -2.67 4.63
N THR A 123 15.91 -2.29 4.21
CA THR A 123 14.80 -3.24 4.01
C THR A 123 15.04 -4.12 2.79
N ARG A 124 14.98 -5.45 2.99
CA ARG A 124 15.00 -6.43 1.90
C ARG A 124 13.65 -6.38 1.15
N PRO A 125 13.64 -6.42 -0.20
CA PRO A 125 12.41 -6.43 -0.97
C PRO A 125 11.56 -7.65 -0.65
N GLN A 126 10.24 -7.47 -0.55
CA GLN A 126 9.30 -8.56 -0.25
C GLN A 126 9.16 -9.48 -1.46
N ARG A 127 8.79 -10.75 -1.26
CA ARG A 127 8.58 -11.71 -2.37
C ARG A 127 7.56 -11.21 -3.39
N ASP A 128 6.56 -10.46 -2.96
CA ASP A 128 5.55 -9.84 -3.82
C ASP A 128 6.16 -8.75 -4.72
N ASP A 129 7.11 -7.95 -4.20
CA ASP A 129 7.84 -6.93 -4.96
C ASP A 129 8.79 -7.56 -6.00
N LEU A 130 9.34 -8.73 -5.65
CA LEU A 130 10.21 -9.51 -6.54
C LEU A 130 9.44 -10.36 -7.54
N ALA A 131 8.16 -10.64 -7.31
CA ALA A 131 7.35 -11.51 -8.16
C ALA A 131 7.19 -10.92 -9.57
N GLY A 132 7.03 -9.60 -9.70
CA GLY A 132 6.97 -8.94 -11.00
C GLY A 132 8.30 -9.02 -11.76
N ALA A 133 9.42 -8.78 -11.07
CA ALA A 133 10.75 -8.88 -11.66
C ALA A 133 11.11 -10.33 -12.06
N ALA A 134 10.78 -11.31 -11.21
CA ALA A 134 10.98 -12.73 -11.49
C ALA A 134 10.10 -13.24 -12.64
N THR A 135 8.88 -12.69 -12.79
CA THR A 135 8.00 -13.01 -13.91
C THR A 135 8.55 -12.41 -15.23
N ALA A 136 9.13 -11.21 -15.18
CA ALA A 136 9.83 -10.61 -16.31
C ALA A 136 11.07 -11.42 -16.74
N GLU A 137 11.86 -11.91 -15.80
CA GLU A 137 13.02 -12.78 -16.06
C GLU A 137 12.60 -14.12 -16.71
N ARG A 138 11.51 -14.74 -16.24
CA ARG A 138 10.97 -15.98 -16.84
C ARG A 138 10.44 -15.78 -18.26
N LEU A 139 9.86 -14.61 -18.53
CA LEU A 139 9.43 -14.21 -19.87
C LEU A 139 10.64 -14.02 -20.81
N GLU A 140 11.72 -13.39 -20.33
CA GLU A 140 12.98 -13.25 -21.07
C GLU A 140 13.59 -14.62 -21.40
N ALA A 141 13.56 -15.55 -20.43
CA ALA A 141 14.01 -16.93 -20.60
C ALA A 141 13.10 -17.78 -21.51
N ARG A 142 11.98 -17.24 -22.01
CA ARG A 142 10.97 -17.92 -22.85
C ARG A 142 10.46 -19.24 -22.25
N ASP A 143 10.29 -19.24 -20.93
CA ASP A 143 9.81 -20.43 -20.23
C ASP A 143 8.32 -20.69 -20.54
N ALA A 144 7.97 -21.89 -20.97
CA ALA A 144 6.63 -22.22 -21.47
C ALA A 144 5.56 -22.40 -20.36
N ALA A 145 5.97 -22.27 -19.11
CA ALA A 145 5.15 -22.52 -17.92
C ALA A 145 4.65 -21.24 -17.22
N VAL A 146 4.62 -20.09 -17.90
CA VAL A 146 4.09 -18.86 -17.32
C VAL A 146 2.56 -18.85 -17.41
N ASP A 147 1.89 -18.94 -16.27
CA ASP A 147 0.44 -18.90 -16.15
C ASP A 147 -0.12 -17.54 -16.60
N ALA A 148 -1.13 -17.56 -17.48
CA ALA A 148 -1.68 -16.37 -18.11
C ALA A 148 -2.36 -15.44 -17.08
N ASP A 149 -2.97 -16.00 -16.04
CA ASP A 149 -3.59 -15.23 -14.95
C ASP A 149 -2.55 -14.55 -14.06
N GLN A 150 -1.42 -15.22 -13.84
CA GLN A 150 -0.30 -14.65 -13.09
C GLN A 150 0.36 -13.51 -13.88
N LEU A 151 0.44 -13.63 -15.21
CA LEU A 151 0.93 -12.58 -16.10
C LEU A 151 0.00 -11.36 -16.15
N ALA A 152 -1.32 -11.56 -16.07
CA ALA A 152 -2.28 -10.46 -16.00
C ALA A 152 -2.19 -9.66 -14.69
N ARG A 153 -1.81 -10.31 -13.58
CA ARG A 153 -1.66 -9.67 -12.26
C ARG A 153 -0.26 -9.10 -12.00
N LEU A 154 0.78 -9.74 -12.50
CA LEU A 154 2.19 -9.48 -12.15
C LEU A 154 3.12 -9.30 -13.36
N GLY A 155 2.57 -9.26 -14.58
CA GLY A 155 3.36 -9.11 -15.80
C GLY A 155 4.07 -7.75 -15.89
N PRO A 156 5.20 -7.67 -16.60
CA PRO A 156 5.90 -6.42 -16.85
C PRO A 156 5.06 -5.54 -17.76
N GLY A 157 4.33 -4.60 -17.17
CA GLY A 157 3.44 -3.70 -17.88
C GLY A 157 2.59 -2.88 -16.94
N TYR A 158 2.06 -1.77 -17.43
CA TYR A 158 1.09 -1.00 -16.66
C TYR A 158 -0.23 -1.79 -16.61
N PRO A 159 -0.78 -2.11 -15.42
CA PRO A 159 -1.95 -2.99 -15.29
C PRO A 159 -3.17 -2.52 -16.09
N LEU A 160 -3.29 -1.21 -16.37
CA LEU A 160 -4.39 -0.71 -17.21
C LEU A 160 -4.26 -1.08 -18.69
N LEU A 161 -3.08 -1.45 -19.19
CA LEU A 161 -2.93 -1.90 -20.57
C LEU A 161 -3.52 -3.31 -20.78
N PHE A 162 -3.67 -4.12 -19.72
CA PHE A 162 -4.35 -5.41 -19.80
C PHE A 162 -5.88 -5.30 -19.86
N LEU A 163 -6.46 -4.11 -19.63
CA LEU A 163 -7.88 -3.85 -19.87
C LEU A 163 -8.20 -3.64 -21.36
N LEU A 164 -7.18 -3.40 -22.20
CA LEU A 164 -7.37 -3.26 -23.63
C LEU A 164 -7.57 -4.65 -24.28
N PRO A 165 -8.50 -4.78 -25.24
CA PRO A 165 -8.69 -6.04 -25.96
C PRO A 165 -7.42 -6.40 -26.72
N GLN A 166 -6.84 -7.56 -26.41
CA GLN A 166 -5.65 -8.08 -27.09
C GLN A 166 -6.06 -8.77 -28.39
N ILE A 167 -5.67 -8.19 -29.53
CA ILE A 167 -5.89 -8.82 -30.84
C ILE A 167 -4.71 -9.77 -31.09
N SER A 168 -4.96 -11.08 -30.98
CA SER A 168 -3.99 -12.12 -31.30
C SER A 168 -3.70 -12.11 -32.81
N THR A 169 -2.55 -11.58 -33.20
CA THR A 169 -2.12 -11.49 -34.61
C THR A 169 -1.61 -12.81 -35.20
N GLN A 170 -1.70 -13.93 -34.49
CA GLN A 170 -1.13 -15.22 -34.95
C GLN A 170 -2.04 -16.07 -35.87
N ARG A 171 -3.30 -15.70 -36.13
CA ARG A 171 -4.24 -16.58 -36.89
C ARG A 171 -4.32 -16.36 -38.40
N ILE A 172 -3.41 -15.61 -39.03
CA ILE A 172 -3.53 -15.30 -40.47
C ILE A 172 -2.75 -16.26 -41.39
N PHE A 173 -1.91 -17.17 -40.87
CA PHE A 173 -1.11 -18.12 -41.68
C PHE A 173 -1.59 -19.57 -41.66
N PHE A 174 -2.89 -19.83 -41.49
CA PHE A 174 -3.47 -21.12 -41.86
C PHE A 174 -4.35 -20.92 -43.08
N THR A 175 -3.79 -21.16 -44.27
CA THR A 175 -4.58 -21.42 -45.49
C THR A 175 -5.10 -22.86 -45.39
N PRO A 176 -6.42 -23.08 -45.27
CA PRO A 176 -7.00 -24.40 -45.42
C PRO A 176 -7.55 -24.51 -46.84
N ASP A 177 -6.80 -25.09 -47.77
CA ASP A 177 -7.40 -25.80 -48.92
C ASP A 177 -6.32 -26.50 -49.73
N ALA A 178 -6.23 -27.82 -49.53
CA ALA A 178 -5.81 -28.80 -50.52
C ALA A 178 -6.03 -30.20 -49.94
N ALA A 179 -7.29 -30.57 -49.76
CA ALA A 179 -7.67 -31.97 -49.67
C ALA A 179 -8.83 -32.23 -50.64
N ALA A 180 -8.61 -33.24 -51.48
CA ALA A 180 -9.55 -33.95 -52.35
C ALA A 180 -9.77 -33.42 -53.78
N GLU A 181 -8.98 -33.97 -54.71
CA GLU A 181 -9.53 -34.60 -55.92
C GLU A 181 -8.56 -35.69 -56.43
N PRO A 182 -8.93 -36.99 -56.42
CA PRO A 182 -8.44 -37.96 -57.40
C PRO A 182 -9.41 -37.92 -58.62
N PRO A 183 -8.95 -38.09 -59.87
CA PRO A 183 -9.06 -39.45 -60.47
C PRO A 183 -8.08 -39.78 -61.63
N ASP A 184 -7.97 -41.09 -61.88
CA ASP A 184 -7.84 -41.82 -63.17
C ASP A 184 -6.73 -41.48 -64.18
N GLU A 185 -5.63 -42.27 -64.17
CA GLU A 185 -5.28 -43.35 -65.14
C GLU A 185 -3.88 -43.93 -64.82
#